data_AF-A0A661VG75-F1
#
_entry.id   AF-A0A661VG75-F1
#
_cell.length_a   1.000
_cell.length_b   1.000
_cell.length_c   1.000
_cell.angle_alpha   90.00
_cell.angle_beta   90.00
_cell.angle_gamma   90.00
#
_symmetry.space_group_name_H-M   'P 1'
#
loop_
_entity.id
_entity.type
_entity.pdbx_description
1 polymer ?
#
loop_
_entity_poly.entity_id
_entity_poly.type
_entity_poly.pdbx_seq_one_letter_code
_entity_poly.pdbx_strand_id
1 'polypeptide(L)' 'MTDEIMTVQEVADYLRISRTTAWRWCNEGRLPAFRIGREWRIKR' A
#
# COMPACT_ATOMS: atom_id res chain seq x y z
N MET A 1 11.74 10.86 12.38
CA MET A 1 10.32 10.60 12.10
C MET A 1 10.28 9.31 11.31
N THR A 2 9.74 8.26 11.91
CA THR A 2 9.79 6.89 11.39
C THR A 2 9.06 6.80 10.05
N ASP A 3 9.79 6.36 9.04
CA ASP A 3 9.27 5.97 7.73
C ASP A 3 8.32 4.79 7.96
N GLU A 4 7.05 5.06 8.29
CA GLU A 4 6.04 4.04 8.54
C GLU A 4 5.70 3.36 7.21
N ILE A 5 6.14 2.11 7.08
CA ILE A 5 5.84 1.27 5.93
C ILE A 5 4.59 0.46 6.25
N MET A 6 3.54 0.67 5.47
CA MET A 6 2.26 -0.03 5.56
C MET A 6 2.20 -1.19 4.56
N THR A 7 1.45 -2.22 4.91
CA THR A 7 0.99 -3.27 4.01
C THR A 7 -0.23 -2.82 3.21
N VAL A 8 -0.60 -3.59 2.18
CA VAL A 8 -1.84 -3.33 1.41
C VAL A 8 -3.09 -3.42 2.29
N GLN A 9 -3.06 -4.26 3.33
CA GLN A 9 -4.15 -4.38 4.29
C GLN A 9 -4.27 -3.08 5.11
N GLU A 10 -3.15 -2.63 5.69
CA GLU A 10 -3.12 -1.41 6.52
C GLU A 10 -3.47 -0.16 5.71
N VAL A 11 -2.99 -0.03 4.47
CA VAL A 11 -3.37 1.11 3.63
C VAL A 11 -4.85 1.09 3.26
N ALA A 12 -5.42 -0.11 3.07
CA ALA A 12 -6.82 -0.26 2.72
C ALA A 12 -7.70 0.18 3.90
N ASP A 13 -7.31 -0.23 5.11
CA ASP A 13 -7.99 0.18 6.34
C ASP A 13 -7.80 1.68 6.63
N TYR A 14 -6.59 2.22 6.39
CA TYR A 14 -6.26 3.64 6.56
C TYR A 14 -7.06 4.55 5.63
N LEU A 15 -7.10 4.20 4.33
CA LEU A 15 -7.83 4.96 3.31
C LEU A 15 -9.32 4.60 3.25
N ARG A 16 -9.76 3.62 4.04
CA ARG A 16 -11.12 3.04 4.03
C ARG A 16 -11.57 2.61 2.63
N ILE A 17 -10.65 1.99 1.88
CA ILE A 17 -10.90 1.44 0.55
C ILE A 17 -10.87 -0.08 0.60
N SER A 18 -11.39 -0.73 -0.43
CA SER A 18 -11.25 -2.18 -0.55
C SER A 18 -9.79 -2.57 -0.84
N ARG A 19 -9.37 -3.75 -0.36
CA ARG A 19 -8.04 -4.32 -0.66
C ARG A 19 -7.77 -4.44 -2.15
N THR A 20 -8.82 -4.68 -2.95
CA THR A 20 -8.74 -4.73 -4.42
C THR A 20 -8.41 -3.36 -5.00
N THR A 21 -9.02 -2.28 -4.51
CA THR A 21 -8.67 -0.91 -4.92
C THR A 21 -7.25 -0.55 -4.50
N ALA A 22 -6.86 -0.88 -3.27
CA ALA A 22 -5.49 -0.66 -2.79
C ALA A 22 -4.45 -1.39 -3.67
N TRP A 23 -4.73 -2.66 -4.03
CA TRP A 23 -3.89 -3.42 -4.96
C TRP A 23 -3.79 -2.77 -6.34
N ARG A 24 -4.93 -2.33 -6.91
CA ARG A 24 -4.95 -1.62 -8.18
C ARG A 24 -4.11 -0.35 -8.12
N TRP A 25 -4.25 0.45 -7.07
CA TRP A 25 -3.49 1.69 -6.92
C TRP A 25 -2.00 1.45 -6.71
N CYS A 26 -1.60 0.37 -6.04
CA CYS A 26 -0.19 -0.03 -5.97
C CYS A 26 0.34 -0.38 -7.37
N ASN A 27 -0.45 -1.11 -8.16
CA ASN A 27 -0.06 -1.54 -9.51
C ASN A 27 -0.09 -0.40 -10.54
N GLU A 28 -0.98 0.58 -10.36
CA GLU A 28 -1.08 1.81 -11.16
C GLU A 28 -0.02 2.86 -10.76
N GLY A 29 0.74 2.63 -9.69
CA GLY A 29 1.72 3.59 -9.16
C GLY A 29 1.09 4.83 -8.51
N ARG A 30 -0.21 4.76 -8.17
CA ARG A 30 -0.96 5.83 -7.49
C ARG A 30 -0.62 5.94 -6.01
N LEU A 31 -0.24 4.83 -5.40
CA LEU A 31 0.30 4.81 -4.04
C LEU A 31 1.83 4.75 -4.12
N PRO A 32 2.56 5.36 -3.16
CA PRO A 32 4.01 5.22 -3.01
C PRO A 32 4.36 3.81 -2.49
N ALA A 33 3.98 2.81 -3.28
CA ALA A 33 4.10 1.39 -3.01
C ALA A 33 5.32 0.84 -3.74
N PHE A 34 6.08 0.02 -3.04
CA PHE A 34 7.23 -0.71 -3.55
C PHE A 34 7.06 -2.20 -3.26
N ARG A 35 7.49 -3.02 -4.21
CA ARG A 35 7.41 -4.47 -4.09
C ARG A 35 8.67 -5.00 -3.44
N ILE A 36 8.55 -5.64 -2.29
CA ILE A 36 9.63 -6.37 -1.63
C ILE A 36 9.28 -7.85 -1.64
N GLY A 37 9.96 -8.60 -2.52
CA GLY A 37 9.68 -10.02 -2.73
C GLY A 37 8.25 -10.26 -3.24
N ARG A 38 7.43 -10.91 -2.41
CA ARG A 38 6.03 -11.25 -2.73
C ARG A 38 5.02 -10.26 -2.15
N GLU A 39 5.47 -9.28 -1.37
CA GLU A 39 4.61 -8.34 -0.68
C GLU A 39 4.79 -6.92 -1.20
N TRP A 40 3.71 -6.15 -1.16
CA TRP A 40 3.75 -4.71 -1.35
C TRP A 40 3.94 -4.03 -0.01
N ARG A 41 4.76 -3.01 -0.04
CA ARG A 41 5.10 -2.14 1.08
C ARG A 41 4.84 -0.72 0.63
N ILE A 42 4.15 0.06 1.45
CA ILE A 42 3.58 1.34 1.07
C ILE A 42 4.12 2.36 2.06
N LYS A 43 4.89 3.32 1.56
CA LYS A 43 5.39 4.40 2.41
C LYS A 43 4.22 5.34 2.73
N ARG A 44 4.13 5.80 3.98
CA ARG A 44 3.16 6.84 4.34
C ARG A 44 3.50 8.19 3.70
#